data_AF-A0A2D8U9B7-F1
#
_entry.id   AF-A0A2D8U9B7-F1
#
_cell.length_a   1.000
_cell.length_b   1.000
_cell.length_c   1.000
_cell.angle_alpha   90.00
_cell.angle_beta   90.00
_cell.angle_gamma   90.00
#
_symmetry.space_group_name_H-M   'P 1'
#
loop_
_entity.id
_entity.type
_entity.pdbx_description
1 polymer ?
#
loop_
_entity_poly.entity_id
_entity_poly.type
_entity_poly.pdbx_seq_one_letter_code
_entity_poly.pdbx_strand_id
1 'polypeptide(L)'
;MSSPTEKSQKRVQKLIDAYTSKSGTCPHPDADTLHSVMLGLASNIDETGRPLCPCRFYPDKTEEIKHRTWICPCDDMQIYKYCHCLLFVTEEGLPITEHLPEGHEGRDIYGVVADPTPEKGRPLREKSADREKERVNRPS
;
A
#
# COMPACT_ATOMS: atom_id res chain seq x y z
N MET A 1 9.07 -19.69 9.02
CA MET A 1 9.65 -18.35 8.78
C MET A 1 9.94 -17.73 10.12
N SER A 2 11.13 -17.16 10.33
CA SER A 2 11.47 -16.46 11.56
C SER A 2 10.65 -15.18 11.68
N SER A 3 10.15 -14.88 12.88
CA SER A 3 9.50 -13.59 13.15
C SER A 3 10.49 -12.44 12.86
N PRO A 4 10.03 -11.33 12.27
CA PRO A 4 10.88 -10.19 11.97
C PRO A 4 11.36 -9.51 13.26
N THR A 5 12.48 -8.79 13.17
CA THR A 5 13.11 -8.13 14.31
C THR A 5 12.20 -7.05 14.91
N GLU A 6 12.25 -6.86 16.24
CA GLU A 6 11.51 -5.77 16.89
C GLU A 6 11.85 -4.39 16.32
N LYS A 7 13.10 -4.20 15.88
CA LYS A 7 13.55 -2.97 15.25
C LYS A 7 12.77 -2.69 13.97
N SER A 8 12.59 -3.70 13.12
CA SER A 8 11.84 -3.58 11.87
C SER A 8 10.34 -3.41 12.14
N GLN A 9 9.78 -4.13 13.11
CA GLN A 9 8.38 -3.94 13.53
C GLN A 9 8.12 -2.50 14.02
N LYS A 10 8.98 -1.96 14.90
CA LYS A 10 8.89 -0.56 15.38
C LYS A 10 9.00 0.45 14.23
N ARG A 11 9.80 0.15 13.21
CA ARG A 11 9.96 1.00 12.02
C ARG A 11 8.72 0.99 11.14
N VAL A 12 8.05 -0.17 10.99
CA VAL A 12 6.75 -0.28 10.30
C VAL A 12 5.66 0.44 11.08
N GLN A 13 5.58 0.29 12.40
CA GLN A 13 4.60 1.01 13.23
C GLN A 13 4.71 2.53 13.02
N LYS A 14 5.91 3.09 13.13
CA LYS A 14 6.15 4.52 12.89
C LYS A 14 5.74 4.96 11.47
N LEU A 15 5.95 4.10 10.47
CA LEU A 15 5.52 4.37 9.10
C LEU A 15 3.99 4.44 9.02
N ILE A 16 3.28 3.51 9.66
CA ILE A 16 1.81 3.47 9.67
C ILE A 16 1.25 4.71 10.37
N ASP A 17 1.73 5.04 11.57
CA ASP A 17 1.26 6.18 12.36
C ASP A 17 1.46 7.51 11.61
N ALA A 18 2.64 7.68 11.02
CA ALA A 18 2.96 8.88 10.26
C ALA A 18 2.12 8.98 8.97
N TYR A 19 1.93 7.86 8.26
CA TYR A 19 1.26 7.89 6.97
C TYR A 19 -0.26 8.04 7.11
N THR A 20 -0.90 7.34 8.05
CA THR A 20 -2.34 7.48 8.36
C THR A 20 -2.71 8.94 8.67
N SER A 21 -1.88 9.62 9.47
CA SER A 21 -2.04 11.05 9.76
C SER A 21 -1.95 11.93 8.49
N LYS A 22 -1.06 11.58 7.55
CA LYS A 22 -0.82 12.32 6.30
C LYS A 22 -1.88 12.04 5.23
N SER A 23 -2.34 10.81 5.12
CA SER A 23 -3.32 10.38 4.12
C SER A 23 -4.75 10.58 4.60
N GLY A 24 -5.01 10.67 5.90
CA GLY A 24 -6.38 10.68 6.44
C GLY A 24 -7.10 9.32 6.33
N THR A 25 -6.33 8.23 6.21
CA THR A 25 -6.82 6.85 6.29
C THR A 25 -6.56 6.27 7.67
N CYS A 26 -7.21 5.17 8.02
CA CYS A 26 -6.89 4.40 9.23
C CYS A 26 -6.19 3.08 8.90
N PRO A 27 -5.50 2.47 9.88
CA PRO A 27 -5.14 1.05 9.82
C PRO A 27 -6.40 0.17 9.68
N HIS A 28 -6.26 -1.03 9.13
CA HIS A 28 -7.38 -1.97 9.08
C HIS A 28 -7.96 -2.26 10.48
N PRO A 29 -9.29 -2.28 10.66
CA PRO A 29 -9.91 -2.53 11.97
C PRO A 29 -9.74 -3.98 12.45
N ASP A 30 -9.62 -4.94 11.52
CA ASP A 30 -9.30 -6.33 11.86
C ASP A 30 -7.82 -6.48 12.24
N ALA A 31 -7.58 -6.95 13.47
CA ALA A 31 -6.25 -7.06 14.06
C ALA A 31 -5.37 -8.10 13.35
N ASP A 32 -5.94 -9.20 12.86
CA ASP A 32 -5.18 -10.25 12.19
C ASP A 32 -4.67 -9.78 10.83
N THR A 33 -5.52 -9.06 10.08
CA THR A 33 -5.15 -8.41 8.81
C THR A 33 -4.05 -7.38 9.03
N LEU A 34 -4.23 -6.47 9.98
CA LEU A 34 -3.23 -5.45 10.33
C LEU A 34 -1.89 -6.10 10.71
N HIS A 35 -1.92 -7.06 11.63
CA HIS A 35 -0.73 -7.71 12.14
C HIS A 35 0.00 -8.50 11.04
N SER A 36 -0.72 -9.21 10.18
CA SER A 36 -0.15 -9.97 9.06
C SER A 36 0.61 -9.07 8.09
N VAL A 37 0.03 -7.93 7.72
CA VAL A 37 0.67 -6.96 6.81
C VAL A 37 1.86 -6.29 7.48
N MET A 38 1.75 -5.96 8.77
CA MET A 38 2.85 -5.39 9.55
C MET A 38 4.07 -6.32 9.60
N LEU A 39 3.86 -7.61 9.89
CA LEU A 39 4.93 -8.60 9.93
C LEU A 39 5.54 -8.84 8.54
N GLY A 40 4.71 -8.82 7.49
CA GLY A 40 5.19 -8.93 6.11
C GLY A 40 6.10 -7.76 5.72
N LEU A 41 5.69 -6.52 6.02
CA LEU A 41 6.51 -5.33 5.79
C LEU A 41 7.81 -5.40 6.59
N ALA A 42 7.75 -5.80 7.86
CA ALA A 42 8.92 -5.90 8.72
C ALA A 42 9.90 -6.97 8.23
N SER A 43 9.39 -8.12 7.78
CA SER A 43 10.20 -9.18 7.17
C SER A 43 10.91 -8.70 5.90
N ASN A 44 10.22 -7.95 5.04
CA ASN A 44 10.83 -7.37 3.86
C ASN A 44 11.89 -6.31 4.21
N ILE A 45 11.73 -5.56 5.31
CA ILE A 45 12.78 -4.65 5.81
C ILE A 45 14.01 -5.44 6.26
N ASP A 46 13.83 -6.54 7.00
CA ASP A 46 14.95 -7.37 7.47
C ASP A 46 15.72 -7.99 6.29
N GLU A 47 15.00 -8.43 5.25
CA GLU A 47 15.57 -9.08 4.06
C GLU A 47 16.22 -8.08 3.07
N THR A 48 15.56 -6.95 2.80
CA THR A 48 15.92 -6.06 1.68
C THR A 48 16.33 -4.65 2.13
N GLY A 49 16.16 -4.32 3.41
CA GLY A 49 16.36 -2.98 3.96
C GLY A 49 15.22 -1.98 3.66
N ARG A 50 14.24 -2.37 2.84
CA ARG A 50 13.09 -1.56 2.41
C ARG A 50 11.75 -2.26 2.72
N PRO A 51 10.70 -1.51 3.05
CA PRO A 51 9.37 -2.08 3.32
C PRO A 51 8.64 -2.40 2.00
N LEU A 52 9.10 -3.39 1.25
CA LEU A 52 8.37 -3.86 0.06
C LEU A 52 6.97 -4.35 0.45
N CYS A 53 6.00 -4.08 -0.41
CA CYS A 53 4.61 -4.48 -0.26
C CYS A 53 4.50 -6.00 -0.05
N PRO A 54 3.98 -6.49 1.09
CA PRO A 54 4.02 -7.93 1.40
C PRO A 54 2.93 -8.74 0.68
N CYS A 55 1.90 -8.07 0.15
CA CYS A 55 0.79 -8.74 -0.55
C CYS A 55 1.09 -8.99 -2.04
N ARG A 56 2.37 -8.96 -2.45
CA ARG A 56 2.81 -9.17 -3.83
C ARG A 56 3.94 -10.20 -3.91
N PHE A 57 3.93 -10.98 -4.98
CA PHE A 57 5.05 -11.85 -5.35
C PHE A 57 6.10 -11.07 -6.14
N TYR A 58 7.37 -11.30 -5.80
CA TYR A 58 8.52 -10.72 -6.49
C TYR A 58 9.47 -11.85 -6.90
N PRO A 59 9.73 -12.04 -8.20
CA PRO A 59 10.75 -12.98 -8.66
C PRO A 59 12.14 -12.64 -8.09
N ASP A 60 12.45 -11.35 -8.03
CA ASP A 60 13.66 -10.81 -7.41
C ASP A 60 13.34 -9.54 -6.62
N LYS A 61 13.37 -9.65 -5.29
CA LYS A 61 13.13 -8.51 -4.40
C LYS A 61 14.26 -7.46 -4.47
N THR A 62 15.49 -7.88 -4.75
CA THR A 62 16.66 -6.99 -4.81
C THR A 62 16.61 -6.09 -6.04
N GLU A 63 16.14 -6.62 -7.17
CA GLU A 63 15.86 -5.80 -8.35
C GLU A 63 14.66 -4.89 -8.10
N GLU A 64 13.58 -5.39 -7.48
CA GLU A 64 12.39 -4.57 -7.28
C GLU A 64 12.64 -3.37 -6.36
N ILE A 65 13.48 -3.48 -5.31
CA ILE A 65 13.80 -2.33 -4.44
C ILE A 65 14.60 -1.22 -5.13
N LYS A 66 15.17 -1.47 -6.33
CA LYS A 66 15.76 -0.41 -7.16
C LYS A 66 14.67 0.49 -7.73
N HIS A 67 13.48 -0.05 -7.93
CA HIS A 67 12.27 0.68 -8.24
C HIS A 67 11.55 1.09 -6.95
N ARG A 68 10.82 2.20 -7.00
CA ARG A 68 10.06 2.68 -5.83
C ARG A 68 8.59 2.26 -5.85
N THR A 69 8.14 1.66 -6.96
CA THR A 69 6.75 1.35 -7.26
C THR A 69 6.04 0.64 -6.12
N TRP A 70 6.69 -0.37 -5.51
CA TRP A 70 6.08 -1.19 -4.47
C TRP A 70 6.69 -1.02 -3.07
N ILE A 71 7.50 0.02 -2.87
CA ILE A 71 8.01 0.35 -1.53
C ILE A 71 6.92 1.07 -0.76
N CYS A 72 6.47 0.52 0.37
CA CYS A 72 5.39 1.09 1.17
C CYS A 72 5.76 2.49 1.72
N PRO A 73 4.87 3.50 1.61
CA PRO A 73 3.61 3.50 0.85
C PRO A 73 3.86 3.45 -0.66
N CYS A 74 3.29 2.46 -1.35
CA CYS A 74 3.54 2.23 -2.78
C CYS A 74 2.96 3.33 -3.67
N ASP A 75 3.30 3.31 -4.95
CA ASP A 75 2.82 4.31 -5.92
C ASP A 75 1.29 4.30 -6.01
N ASP A 76 0.62 3.14 -5.98
CA ASP A 76 -0.84 3.09 -6.00
C ASP A 76 -1.46 3.82 -4.79
N MET A 77 -0.84 3.71 -3.61
CA MET A 77 -1.26 4.45 -2.43
C MET A 77 -0.96 5.96 -2.55
N GLN A 78 0.13 6.34 -3.19
CA GLN A 78 0.53 7.74 -3.36
C GLN A 78 -0.16 8.45 -4.54
N ILE A 79 -0.71 7.70 -5.49
CA ILE A 79 -1.35 8.22 -6.72
C ILE A 79 -2.87 8.08 -6.62
N TYR A 80 -3.36 6.90 -6.25
CA TYR A 80 -4.79 6.56 -6.19
C TYR A 80 -5.35 6.52 -4.77
N LYS A 81 -4.50 6.57 -3.73
CA LYS A 81 -4.91 6.32 -2.34
C LYS A 81 -5.49 4.92 -2.12
N TYR A 82 -5.16 3.99 -3.01
CA TYR A 82 -5.62 2.61 -2.97
C TYR A 82 -4.54 1.73 -2.31
N CYS A 83 -4.93 0.95 -1.31
CA CYS A 83 -4.05 -0.01 -0.64
C CYS A 83 -4.59 -1.43 -0.83
N HIS A 84 -4.01 -2.19 -1.76
CA HIS A 84 -4.38 -3.59 -1.98
C HIS A 84 -4.18 -4.48 -0.74
N CYS A 85 -3.15 -4.20 0.08
CA CYS A 85 -2.94 -4.96 1.31
C CYS A 85 -3.94 -4.61 2.43
N LEU A 86 -4.88 -3.69 2.19
CA LEU A 86 -5.86 -3.22 3.17
C LEU A 86 -5.25 -2.60 4.44
N LEU A 87 -3.99 -2.14 4.37
CA LEU A 87 -3.34 -1.48 5.51
C LEU A 87 -3.82 -0.05 5.73
N PHE A 88 -4.13 0.67 4.65
CA PHE A 88 -4.60 2.05 4.68
C PHE A 88 -5.99 2.10 4.05
N VAL A 89 -7.01 2.17 4.89
CA VAL A 89 -8.43 1.99 4.51
C VAL A 89 -9.30 3.10 5.10
N THR A 90 -10.59 3.09 4.75
CA THR A 90 -11.62 3.87 5.44
C THR A 90 -11.92 3.28 6.83
N GLU A 91 -12.67 4.00 7.67
CA GLU A 91 -13.03 3.55 9.02
C GLU A 91 -13.80 2.22 9.01
N GLU A 92 -14.52 1.92 7.92
CA GLU A 92 -15.25 0.68 7.70
C GLU A 92 -14.36 -0.48 7.26
N GLY A 93 -13.05 -0.26 7.07
CA GLY A 93 -12.11 -1.27 6.61
C GLY A 93 -12.07 -1.46 5.09
N LEU A 94 -12.68 -0.55 4.31
CA LEU A 94 -12.71 -0.67 2.85
C LEU A 94 -11.55 0.08 2.19
N PRO A 95 -10.96 -0.45 1.10
CA PRO A 95 -9.98 0.30 0.33
C PRO A 95 -10.66 1.45 -0.43
N ILE A 96 -10.00 2.60 -0.51
CA ILE A 96 -10.48 3.72 -1.31
C ILE A 96 -10.25 3.41 -2.79
N THR A 97 -11.32 3.36 -3.58
CA THR A 97 -11.28 3.02 -5.02
C THR A 97 -11.77 4.16 -5.92
N GLU A 98 -12.22 5.28 -5.33
CA GLU A 98 -12.68 6.49 -6.04
C GLU A 98 -11.69 6.97 -7.09
N HIS A 99 -10.38 6.93 -6.83
CA HIS A 99 -9.38 7.51 -7.72
C HIS A 99 -8.77 6.51 -8.71
N LEU A 100 -9.18 5.24 -8.67
CA LEU A 100 -8.69 4.22 -9.60
C LEU A 100 -9.21 4.48 -11.02
N PRO A 101 -8.52 3.98 -12.06
CA PRO A 101 -9.05 4.01 -13.43
C PRO A 101 -10.21 3.02 -13.61
N GLU A 102 -10.99 3.20 -14.67
CA GLU A 102 -12.03 2.25 -15.08
C GLU A 102 -11.40 0.90 -15.50
N GLY A 103 -12.06 -0.22 -15.17
CA GLY A 103 -11.53 -1.57 -15.42
C GLY A 103 -10.34 -1.96 -14.53
N HIS A 104 -10.12 -1.24 -13.42
CA HIS A 104 -9.17 -1.64 -12.40
C HIS A 104 -9.82 -2.66 -11.44
N GLU A 105 -9.14 -3.77 -11.15
CA GLU A 105 -9.67 -4.89 -10.34
C GLU A 105 -10.28 -4.46 -8.99
N GLY A 106 -9.64 -3.49 -8.31
CA GLY A 106 -10.17 -2.95 -7.05
C GLY A 106 -11.56 -2.34 -7.19
N ARG A 107 -11.87 -1.67 -8.31
CA ARG A 107 -13.22 -1.17 -8.58
C ARG A 107 -14.20 -2.29 -8.94
N ASP A 108 -13.74 -3.31 -9.64
CA ASP A 108 -14.59 -4.46 -10.00
C ASP A 108 -15.00 -5.26 -8.76
N ILE A 109 -14.12 -5.36 -7.76
CA ILE A 109 -14.36 -6.10 -6.52
C ILE A 109 -15.15 -5.26 -5.50
N TYR A 110 -14.74 -4.02 -5.24
CA TYR A 110 -15.28 -3.20 -4.16
C TYR A 110 -16.29 -2.15 -4.63
N GLY A 111 -16.49 -1.99 -5.94
CA GLY A 111 -17.21 -0.86 -6.50
C GLY A 111 -16.43 0.45 -6.31
N VAL A 112 -17.16 1.57 -6.30
CA VAL A 112 -16.61 2.90 -6.04
C VAL A 112 -16.76 3.24 -4.56
N VAL A 113 -15.67 3.12 -3.81
CA VAL A 113 -15.56 3.51 -2.41
C VAL A 113 -14.97 4.91 -2.37
N ALA A 114 -15.76 5.86 -1.84
CA ALA A 114 -15.39 7.26 -1.74
C ALA A 114 -14.19 7.48 -0.82
N ASP A 115 -13.41 8.49 -1.13
CA ASP A 115 -12.35 9.00 -0.26
C ASP A 115 -12.95 9.92 0.80
N PRO A 116 -12.91 9.56 2.10
CA PRO A 116 -13.46 10.43 3.15
C PRO A 116 -12.62 11.69 3.39
N THR A 117 -11.37 11.72 2.91
CA THR A 117 -10.43 12.84 3.11
C THR A 117 -9.71 13.22 1.80
N PRO A 118 -10.44 13.64 0.75
CA PRO A 118 -9.87 13.87 -0.59
C PRO A 118 -8.80 14.97 -0.64
N GLU A 119 -8.78 15.86 0.34
CA GLU A 119 -7.79 16.91 0.50
C GLU A 119 -6.44 16.42 1.06
N LYS A 120 -6.39 15.18 1.59
CA LYS A 120 -5.20 14.58 2.22
C LYS A 120 -4.60 13.46 1.40
N GLY A 121 -3.28 13.31 1.52
CA GLY A 121 -2.52 12.28 0.84
C GLY A 121 -2.35 12.54 -0.66
N ARG A 122 -2.27 11.45 -1.43
CA ARG A 122 -2.08 11.43 -2.89
C ARG A 122 -1.02 12.42 -3.44
N PRO A 123 0.21 12.43 -2.88
CA PRO A 123 1.23 13.41 -3.26
C PRO A 123 1.71 13.26 -4.72
N LEU A 124 1.39 12.15 -5.39
CA LEU A 124 1.80 11.85 -6.76
C LEU A 124 0.59 11.73 -7.72
N ARG A 125 -0.57 12.28 -7.37
CA ARG A 125 -1.82 12.17 -8.16
C ARG A 125 -1.66 12.55 -9.63
N GLU A 126 -0.76 13.47 -9.95
CA GLU A 126 -0.44 13.91 -11.31
C GLU A 126 0.13 12.79 -12.19
N LYS A 127 0.68 11.73 -11.59
CA LYS A 127 1.27 10.57 -12.29
C LYS A 127 0.25 9.48 -12.65
N SER A 128 -1.04 9.69 -12.38
CA SER A 128 -2.09 8.70 -12.62
C SER A 128 -2.08 8.15 -14.05
N ALA A 129 -1.94 9.01 -15.06
CA ALA A 129 -1.94 8.56 -16.46
C ALA A 129 -0.75 7.64 -16.79
N ASP A 130 0.43 7.94 -16.27
CA ASP A 130 1.63 7.13 -16.52
C ASP A 130 1.60 5.83 -15.72
N ARG A 131 1.07 5.87 -14.50
CA ARG A 131 0.88 4.68 -13.69
C ARG A 131 -0.10 3.70 -14.34
N GLU A 132 -1.17 4.21 -14.94
CA GLU A 132 -2.13 3.36 -15.65
C GLU A 132 -1.50 2.69 -16.86
N LYS A 133 -0.70 3.43 -17.65
CA LYS A 133 0.08 2.83 -18.74
C LYS A 133 1.03 1.74 -18.22
N GLU A 134 1.70 1.96 -17.09
CA GLU A 134 2.59 0.96 -16.50
C GLU A 134 1.81 -0.29 -16.11
N ARG A 135 0.66 -0.15 -15.42
CA ARG A 135 -0.20 -1.27 -15.00
C ARG A 135 -0.65 -2.13 -16.19
N VAL A 136 -1.08 -1.50 -17.28
CA VAL A 136 -1.53 -2.20 -18.48
C VAL A 136 -0.37 -2.94 -19.17
N ASN A 137 0.83 -2.35 -19.20
CA ASN A 137 2.00 -2.93 -19.88
C ASN A 137 2.78 -3.94 -19.02
N ARG A 138 2.66 -3.87 -17.69
CA ARG A 138 3.28 -4.77 -16.72
C ARG A 138 2.18 -5.37 -15.82
N PRO A 139 1.31 -6.24 -16.37
CA PRO A 139 0.28 -6.90 -15.58
C PRO A 139 0.94 -7.74 -14.49
N SER A 140 0.23 -7.82 -13.36
CA SER A 140 0.83 -8.10 -12.07
C SER A 140 1.55 -9.43 -11.93
#